data_AF-A0A955S5I0-F1
#
_entry.id   AF-A0A955S5I0-F1
#
_cell.length_a   1.000
_cell.length_b   1.000
_cell.length_c   1.000
_cell.angle_alpha   90.00
_cell.angle_beta   90.00
_cell.angle_gamma   90.00
#
_symmetry.space_group_name_H-M   'P 1'
#
loop_
_entity.id
_entity.type
_entity.pdbx_description
1 polymer ?
#
loop_
_entity_poly.entity_id
_entity_poly.type
_entity_poly.pdbx_seq_one_letter_code
_entity_poly.pdbx_strand_id
1 'polypeptide(L)'
;MPTTRYFVIFVVSLFCIALELFLTRILNLKAWNHVVYIVIPFSILGYGIGANLFLIFKKKFEHVKEDHVLAAAMMTLAATCVISTMSIIYMPVYVDYLLTLFQGVRSILMLLACYTMFMVPFIFVGFIVVYLFSRHTAGASKLYFFDLIGAGLGAFLFFP
;
A
#
# COMPACT_ATOMS: atom_id res chain seq x y z
N MET A 1 -17.70 -2.16 17.53
CA MET A 1 -17.52 -3.45 18.23
C MET A 1 -16.09 -3.92 18.01
N PRO A 2 -15.40 -4.48 19.01
CA PRO A 2 -13.96 -4.81 18.92
C PRO A 2 -13.62 -5.80 17.79
N THR A 3 -14.56 -6.68 17.43
CA THR A 3 -14.45 -7.65 16.34
C THR A 3 -14.27 -7.02 14.96
N THR A 4 -14.94 -5.90 14.68
CA THR A 4 -14.85 -5.22 13.38
C THR A 4 -13.42 -4.74 13.11
N ARG A 5 -12.72 -4.25 14.14
CA ARG A 5 -11.33 -3.77 14.01
C ARG A 5 -10.35 -4.87 13.65
N TYR A 6 -10.49 -6.05 14.29
CA TYR A 6 -9.67 -7.22 13.99
C TYR A 6 -9.88 -7.71 12.56
N PHE A 7 -11.13 -7.69 12.08
CA PHE A 7 -11.42 -8.04 10.70
C PHE A 7 -10.83 -7.02 9.71
N VAL A 8 -10.97 -5.72 10.00
CA VAL A 8 -10.41 -4.67 9.14
C VAL A 8 -8.89 -4.80 9.04
N ILE A 9 -8.18 -4.93 10.16
CA ILE A 9 -6.72 -5.03 10.12
C ILE A 9 -6.26 -6.30 9.39
N PHE A 10 -6.91 -7.43 9.64
CA PHE A 10 -6.63 -8.68 8.95
C PHE A 10 -6.75 -8.52 7.41
N VAL A 11 -7.87 -7.96 6.94
CA VAL A 11 -8.12 -7.77 5.50
C VAL A 11 -7.16 -6.75 4.90
N VAL A 12 -6.89 -5.64 5.60
CA VAL A 12 -5.99 -4.59 5.12
C VAL A 12 -4.55 -5.10 5.00
N SER A 13 -4.07 -5.90 5.96
CA SER A 13 -2.71 -6.45 5.96
C SER A 13 -2.56 -7.58 4.93
N LEU A 14 -3.59 -8.43 4.79
CA LEU A 14 -3.66 -9.40 3.70
C LEU A 14 -3.59 -8.69 2.33
N PHE A 15 -4.40 -7.65 2.16
CA PHE A 15 -4.44 -6.87 0.93
C PHE A 15 -3.11 -6.15 0.67
N CYS A 16 -2.46 -5.60 1.70
CA CYS A 16 -1.17 -4.93 1.57
C CYS A 16 -0.12 -5.84 0.94
N ILE A 17 0.06 -7.05 1.49
CA ILE A 17 1.04 -8.01 1.00
C ILE A 17 0.63 -8.56 -0.37
N ALA A 18 -0.65 -8.90 -0.55
CA ALA A 18 -1.14 -9.38 -1.85
C ALA A 18 -0.95 -8.34 -2.97
N LEU A 19 -1.23 -7.06 -2.69
CA LEU A 19 -1.04 -5.97 -3.64
C LEU A 19 0.44 -5.76 -3.96
N GLU A 20 1.31 -5.74 -2.95
CA GLU A 20 2.76 -5.62 -3.14
C GLU A 20 3.28 -6.71 -4.07
N LEU A 21 2.97 -7.98 -3.78
CA LEU A 21 3.39 -9.12 -4.59
C LEU A 21 2.79 -9.10 -5.99
N PHE A 22 1.52 -8.69 -6.13
CA PHE A 22 0.86 -8.53 -7.42
C PHE A 22 1.53 -7.46 -8.29
N LEU A 23 1.87 -6.30 -7.71
CA LEU A 23 2.58 -5.22 -8.40
C LEU A 23 3.98 -5.68 -8.82
N THR A 24 4.72 -6.34 -7.93
CA THR A 24 6.02 -6.97 -8.23
C THR A 24 5.89 -7.93 -9.40
N ARG A 25 4.86 -8.80 -9.43
CA ARG A 25 4.69 -9.78 -10.51
C ARG A 25 4.32 -9.14 -11.85
N ILE A 26 3.44 -8.15 -11.88
CA ILE A 26 3.11 -7.43 -13.12
C ILE A 26 4.32 -6.67 -13.65
N LEU A 27 5.05 -6.00 -12.77
CA LEU A 27 6.27 -5.29 -13.17
C LEU A 27 7.35 -6.24 -13.65
N ASN A 28 7.44 -7.44 -13.11
CA ASN A 28 8.36 -8.45 -13.62
C ASN A 28 8.01 -8.94 -15.03
N LEU A 29 6.72 -8.92 -15.40
CA LEU A 29 6.28 -9.24 -16.76
C LEU A 29 6.52 -8.08 -17.74
N LYS A 30 6.44 -6.83 -17.28
CA LYS A 30 6.58 -5.63 -18.15
C LYS A 30 8.01 -5.08 -18.24
N ALA A 31 8.80 -5.19 -17.18
CA ALA A 31 10.10 -4.55 -17.02
C ALA A 31 11.19 -5.58 -16.69
N TRP A 32 12.46 -5.13 -16.68
CA TRP A 32 13.61 -5.97 -16.34
C TRP A 32 13.58 -6.33 -14.85
N ASN A 33 13.81 -7.62 -14.52
CA ASN A 33 13.75 -8.21 -13.18
C ASN A 33 14.39 -7.36 -12.05
N HIS A 34 15.47 -6.61 -12.30
CA HIS A 34 16.15 -5.82 -11.27
C HIS A 34 15.37 -4.58 -10.80
N VAL A 35 14.53 -3.99 -11.63
CA VAL A 35 13.77 -2.77 -11.27
C VAL A 35 12.53 -3.11 -10.44
N VAL A 36 12.11 -4.38 -10.46
CA VAL A 36 10.95 -4.88 -9.75
C VAL A 36 11.12 -4.75 -8.22
N TYR A 37 12.34 -4.90 -7.72
CA TYR A 37 12.64 -4.79 -6.29
C TYR A 37 12.44 -3.39 -5.72
N ILE A 38 12.29 -2.36 -6.56
CA ILE A 38 12.00 -0.98 -6.15
C ILE A 38 10.55 -0.83 -5.63
N VAL A 39 9.66 -1.78 -5.92
CA VAL A 39 8.29 -1.78 -5.40
C VAL A 39 8.29 -1.80 -3.87
N ILE A 40 9.08 -2.69 -3.26
CA ILE A 40 9.14 -2.87 -1.79
C ILE A 40 9.45 -1.56 -1.06
N PRO A 41 10.58 -0.85 -1.34
CA PRO A 41 10.88 0.39 -0.64
C PRO A 41 9.86 1.49 -0.91
N PHE A 42 9.22 1.56 -2.09
CA PHE A 42 8.14 2.51 -2.35
C PHE A 42 6.87 2.17 -1.57
N SER A 43 6.52 0.89 -1.43
CA SER A 43 5.42 0.43 -0.58
C SER A 43 5.66 0.84 0.87
N ILE A 44 6.87 0.62 1.39
CA ILE A 44 7.28 1.04 2.74
C ILE A 44 7.25 2.58 2.88
N LEU A 45 7.71 3.33 1.87
CA LEU A 45 7.69 4.79 1.87
C LEU A 45 6.25 5.31 1.95
N GLY A 46 5.35 4.76 1.13
CA GLY A 46 3.93 5.09 1.14
C GLY A 46 3.30 4.82 2.49
N TYR A 47 3.54 3.63 3.03
CA TYR A 47 3.10 3.24 4.36
C TYR A 47 3.57 4.23 5.45
N GLY A 48 4.84 4.63 5.40
CA GLY A 48 5.42 5.63 6.31
C GLY A 48 4.81 7.03 6.17
N ILE A 49 4.51 7.47 4.94
CA ILE A 49 3.82 8.73 4.68
C ILE A 49 2.41 8.69 5.27
N GLY A 50 1.67 7.60 5.04
CA GLY A 50 0.33 7.38 5.57
C GLY A 50 0.26 7.40 7.09
N ALA A 51 1.20 6.68 7.72
CA ALA A 51 1.40 6.66 9.15
C ALA A 51 1.64 8.06 9.74
N ASN A 52 2.57 8.82 9.14
CA ASN A 52 2.88 10.18 9.58
C ASN A 52 1.72 11.15 9.35
N LEU A 53 0.99 11.01 8.24
CA LEU A 53 -0.17 11.83 7.96
C LEU A 53 -1.22 11.67 9.07
N PHE A 54 -1.49 10.44 9.51
CA PHE A 54 -2.37 10.22 10.66
C PHE A 54 -1.82 10.89 11.93
N LEU A 55 -0.52 10.71 12.23
CA LEU A 55 0.07 11.25 13.46
C LEU A 55 -0.02 12.78 13.54
N ILE A 56 0.22 13.47 12.42
CA ILE A 56 0.11 14.94 12.32
C ILE A 56 -1.35 15.39 12.53
N PHE A 57 -2.30 14.69 11.91
CA PHE A 57 -3.72 15.05 11.96
C PHE A 57 -4.50 14.37 13.10
N LYS A 58 -3.81 13.69 14.03
CA LYS A 58 -4.41 12.88 15.10
C LYS A 58 -5.51 13.61 15.87
N LYS A 59 -5.28 14.87 16.25
CA LYS A 59 -6.24 15.72 16.99
C LYS A 59 -7.54 15.95 16.21
N LYS A 60 -7.48 16.06 14.88
CA LYS A 60 -8.65 16.28 14.02
C LYS A 60 -9.54 15.04 13.95
N PHE A 61 -8.93 13.86 14.01
CA PHE A 61 -9.64 12.57 13.97
C PHE A 61 -10.14 12.10 15.34
N GLU A 62 -9.82 12.82 16.42
CA GLU A 62 -10.21 12.44 17.78
C GLU A 62 -11.72 12.55 18.01
N HIS A 63 -12.37 13.52 17.34
CA HIS A 63 -13.79 13.85 17.47
C HIS A 63 -14.69 13.18 16.41
N VAL A 64 -14.10 12.53 15.41
CA VAL A 64 -14.83 11.86 14.32
C VAL A 64 -15.12 10.42 14.72
N LYS A 65 -16.33 9.92 14.41
CA LYS A 65 -16.68 8.51 14.63
C LYS A 65 -15.74 7.61 13.82
N GLU A 66 -15.24 6.57 14.48
CA GLU A 66 -14.27 5.63 13.92
C GLU A 66 -14.74 5.00 12.61
N ASP A 67 -16.01 4.58 12.56
CA ASP A 67 -16.60 3.91 11.41
C ASP A 67 -16.59 4.81 10.15
N HIS A 68 -16.78 6.13 10.31
CA HIS A 68 -16.73 7.06 9.18
C HIS A 68 -15.31 7.25 8.65
N VAL A 69 -14.32 7.32 9.55
CA VAL A 69 -12.91 7.45 9.15
C VAL A 69 -12.44 6.20 8.42
N LEU A 70 -12.75 5.02 8.97
CA LEU A 70 -12.40 3.74 8.35
C LEU A 70 -13.12 3.55 7.02
N ALA A 71 -14.43 3.81 6.94
CA ALA A 71 -15.17 3.69 5.69
C ALA A 71 -14.61 4.61 4.59
N ALA A 72 -14.34 5.87 4.92
CA ALA A 72 -13.74 6.81 3.98
C ALA A 72 -12.35 6.35 3.53
N ALA A 73 -11.49 5.95 4.48
CA ALA A 73 -10.14 5.48 4.17
C ALA A 73 -10.14 4.21 3.30
N MET A 74 -11.04 3.26 3.57
CA MET A 74 -11.19 2.04 2.78
C MET A 74 -11.76 2.32 1.38
N MET A 75 -12.73 3.24 1.25
CA MET A 75 -13.21 3.68 -0.08
C MET A 75 -12.10 4.35 -0.88
N THR A 76 -11.31 5.22 -0.25
CA THR A 76 -10.17 5.86 -0.93
C THR A 76 -9.08 4.85 -1.28
N LEU A 77 -8.83 3.85 -0.42
CA LEU A 77 -7.91 2.75 -0.70
C LEU A 77 -8.37 1.95 -1.93
N ALA A 78 -9.65 1.59 -1.98
CA ALA A 78 -10.20 0.85 -3.12
C ALA A 78 -10.10 1.66 -4.43
N ALA A 79 -10.50 2.94 -4.39
CA ALA A 79 -10.41 3.82 -5.56
C ALA A 79 -8.96 3.99 -6.05
N THR A 80 -8.03 4.25 -5.11
CA THR A 80 -6.62 4.45 -5.45
C THR A 80 -5.94 3.17 -5.93
N CYS A 81 -6.33 2.01 -5.41
CA CYS A 81 -5.88 0.72 -5.93
C CYS A 81 -6.32 0.50 -7.38
N VAL A 82 -7.60 0.76 -7.70
CA VAL A 82 -8.11 0.63 -9.07
C VAL A 82 -7.38 1.56 -10.02
N ILE A 83 -7.23 2.84 -9.64
CA ILE A 83 -6.51 3.84 -10.44
C ILE A 83 -5.05 3.43 -10.65
N SER A 84 -4.36 2.98 -9.59
CA SER A 84 -2.96 2.55 -9.65
C SER A 84 -2.77 1.28 -10.49
N THR A 85 -3.74 0.37 -10.48
CA THR A 85 -3.65 -0.87 -11.27
C THR A 85 -3.96 -0.59 -12.74
N MET A 86 -4.95 0.26 -13.02
CA MET A 86 -5.27 0.69 -14.39
C MET A 86 -4.12 1.50 -14.99
N SER A 87 -3.49 2.39 -14.22
CA SER A 87 -2.36 3.19 -14.71
C SER A 87 -1.21 2.29 -15.18
N ILE A 88 -0.95 1.17 -14.51
CA ILE A 88 0.04 0.17 -14.96
C ILE A 88 -0.27 -0.32 -16.37
N ILE A 89 -1.53 -0.61 -16.68
CA ILE A 89 -1.91 -1.17 -17.98
C ILE A 89 -1.61 -0.16 -19.09
N TYR A 90 -1.99 1.10 -18.89
CA TYR A 90 -1.86 2.17 -19.90
C TYR A 90 -0.48 2.80 -19.97
N MET A 91 0.38 2.67 -18.95
CA MET A 91 1.70 3.26 -18.98
C MET A 91 2.65 2.47 -19.90
N PRO A 92 3.35 3.15 -20.83
CA PRO A 92 4.30 2.52 -21.76
C PRO A 92 5.66 2.29 -21.08
N VAL A 93 5.67 1.56 -19.96
CA VAL A 93 6.90 1.10 -19.32
C VAL A 93 7.30 -0.21 -20.00
N TYR A 94 8.10 -0.09 -21.06
CA TYR A 94 8.63 -1.22 -21.82
C TYR A 94 10.13 -1.42 -21.52
N VAL A 95 10.63 -2.63 -21.76
CA VAL A 95 12.04 -3.01 -21.58
C VAL A 95 13.00 -2.10 -22.35
N ASP A 96 12.60 -1.55 -23.49
CA ASP A 96 13.43 -0.60 -24.28
C ASP A 96 13.67 0.75 -23.58
N TYR A 97 12.77 1.16 -22.67
CA TYR A 97 12.93 2.38 -21.86
C TYR A 97 14.05 2.23 -20.82
N LEU A 98 14.38 0.99 -20.43
CA LEU A 98 15.48 0.68 -19.51
C LEU A 98 16.85 0.79 -20.19
N LEU A 99 16.95 0.48 -21.48
CA LEU A 99 18.17 0.66 -22.27
C LEU A 99 18.51 2.15 -22.47
N THR A 100 17.49 3.02 -22.51
CA THR A 100 17.65 4.49 -22.60
C THR A 100 17.70 5.18 -21.24
N LEU A 101 17.61 4.43 -20.13
CA LEU A 101 17.54 4.99 -18.77
C LEU A 101 18.84 5.70 -18.37
N PHE A 102 19.97 5.24 -18.91
CA PHE A 102 21.28 5.89 -18.78
C PHE A 102 21.53 7.01 -19.81
N GLN A 103 20.61 7.20 -20.77
CA GLN A 103 20.77 8.19 -21.85
C GLN A 103 20.03 9.51 -21.58
N GLY A 104 19.13 9.58 -20.58
CA GLY A 104 18.45 10.84 -20.25
C GLY A 104 17.62 10.84 -18.97
N VAL A 105 17.66 11.97 -18.26
CA VAL A 105 16.94 12.23 -16.98
C VAL A 105 15.43 12.02 -17.08
N ARG A 106 14.86 12.22 -18.28
CA ARG A 106 13.42 12.07 -18.56
C ARG A 106 12.92 10.64 -18.30
N SER A 107 13.71 9.63 -18.62
CA SER A 107 13.33 8.22 -18.43
C SER A 107 13.29 7.84 -16.94
N ILE A 108 14.26 8.35 -16.17
CA ILE A 108 14.29 8.17 -14.71
C ILE A 108 13.09 8.85 -14.05
N LEU A 109 12.77 10.09 -14.45
CA LEU A 109 11.63 10.83 -13.90
C LEU A 109 10.30 10.14 -14.19
N MET A 110 10.12 9.60 -15.40
CA MET A 110 8.90 8.88 -15.77
C MET A 110 8.73 7.59 -14.97
N LEU A 111 9.83 6.85 -14.77
CA LEU A 111 9.84 5.65 -13.93
C LEU A 111 9.54 5.99 -12.47
N LEU A 112 10.13 7.06 -11.94
CA LEU A 112 9.90 7.53 -10.57
C LEU A 112 8.46 8.00 -10.38
N ALA A 113 7.87 8.70 -11.36
CA ALA A 113 6.45 9.07 -11.35
C ALA A 113 5.54 7.83 -11.34
N CYS A 114 5.90 6.78 -12.08
CA CYS A 114 5.19 5.50 -12.09
C CYS A 114 5.18 4.84 -10.70
N TYR A 115 6.36 4.70 -10.07
CA TYR A 115 6.45 4.16 -8.71
C TYR A 115 5.75 5.03 -7.66
N THR A 116 5.76 6.35 -7.85
CA THR A 116 5.05 7.28 -6.95
C THR A 116 3.55 7.08 -7.04
N MET A 117 3.00 6.76 -8.21
CA MET A 117 1.58 6.36 -8.33
C MET A 117 1.28 5.05 -7.61
N PHE A 118 2.18 4.07 -7.67
CA PHE A 118 2.00 2.77 -7.01
C PHE A 118 2.05 2.87 -5.49
N MET A 119 2.80 3.84 -4.99
CA MET A 119 2.88 4.14 -3.58
C MET A 119 1.55 4.63 -2.99
N VAL A 120 0.68 5.28 -3.77
CA VAL A 120 -0.55 5.93 -3.28
C VAL A 120 -1.46 5.00 -2.48
N PRO A 121 -1.84 3.79 -2.95
CA PRO A 121 -2.65 2.87 -2.14
C PRO A 121 -1.97 2.51 -0.80
N PHE A 122 -0.65 2.35 -0.76
CA PHE A 122 0.09 2.03 0.48
C PHE A 122 0.05 3.16 1.50
N ILE A 123 -0.13 4.42 1.08
CA ILE A 123 -0.38 5.55 2.00
C ILE A 123 -1.66 5.31 2.80
N PHE A 124 -2.74 4.87 2.14
CA PHE A 124 -4.01 4.63 2.82
C PHE A 124 -3.95 3.38 3.70
N VAL A 125 -3.22 2.34 3.28
CA VAL A 125 -2.94 1.17 4.13
C VAL A 125 -2.24 1.60 5.41
N GLY A 126 -1.11 2.33 5.30
CA GLY A 126 -0.35 2.80 6.47
C GLY A 126 -1.16 3.71 7.39
N PHE A 127 -1.99 4.58 6.81
CA PHE A 127 -2.94 5.41 7.57
C PHE A 127 -3.91 4.56 8.39
N ILE A 128 -4.58 3.57 7.77
CA ILE A 128 -5.57 2.72 8.44
C ILE A 128 -4.93 1.92 9.57
N VAL A 129 -3.75 1.35 9.34
CA VAL A 129 -3.07 0.53 10.35
C VAL A 129 -2.69 1.38 11.56
N VAL A 130 -2.00 2.51 11.37
CA VAL A 130 -1.61 3.37 12.50
C VAL A 130 -2.82 3.99 13.20
N TYR A 131 -3.88 4.31 12.46
CA TYR A 131 -5.15 4.76 13.03
C TYR A 131 -5.73 3.73 14.01
N LEU A 132 -5.83 2.47 13.59
CA LEU A 132 -6.35 1.36 14.40
C LEU A 132 -5.48 1.10 15.64
N PHE A 133 -4.15 1.06 15.48
CA PHE A 133 -3.23 0.88 16.61
C PHE A 133 -3.29 2.04 17.62
N SER A 134 -3.46 3.27 17.13
CA SER A 134 -3.52 4.46 18.00
C SER A 134 -4.80 4.57 18.81
N ARG A 135 -5.92 4.00 18.33
CA ARG A 135 -7.21 3.97 19.04
C ARG A 135 -7.34 2.79 20.01
N HIS A 136 -6.49 1.77 19.90
CA HIS A 136 -6.61 0.54 20.70
C HIS A 136 -5.28 0.06 21.29
N THR A 137 -4.64 0.92 22.08
CA THR A 137 -3.38 0.62 22.78
C THR A 137 -3.50 -0.55 23.76
N ALA A 138 -4.62 -0.66 24.49
CA ALA A 138 -4.83 -1.71 25.50
C ALA A 138 -4.95 -3.14 24.93
N GLY A 139 -5.25 -3.30 23.63
CA GLY A 139 -5.37 -4.59 22.95
C GLY A 139 -4.48 -4.72 21.73
N ALA A 140 -3.38 -3.97 21.69
CA ALA A 140 -2.44 -3.93 20.56
C ALA A 140 -1.91 -5.32 20.17
N SER A 141 -1.67 -6.21 21.14
CA SER A 141 -1.19 -7.57 20.88
C SER A 141 -2.18 -8.40 20.04
N LYS A 142 -3.49 -8.25 20.27
CA LYS A 142 -4.51 -8.95 19.46
C LYS A 142 -4.59 -8.34 18.06
N LEU A 143 -4.53 -7.01 17.94
CA LEU A 143 -4.47 -6.35 16.63
C LEU A 143 -3.27 -6.85 15.82
N TYR A 144 -2.10 -6.89 16.45
CA TYR A 144 -0.86 -7.35 15.84
C TYR A 144 -0.92 -8.81 15.43
N PHE A 145 -1.57 -9.67 16.22
CA PHE A 145 -1.80 -11.06 15.85
C PHE A 145 -2.62 -11.19 14.55
N PHE A 146 -3.73 -10.46 14.44
CA PHE A 146 -4.55 -10.47 13.21
C PHE A 146 -3.85 -9.82 12.02
N ASP A 147 -3.05 -8.78 12.25
CA ASP A 147 -2.18 -8.15 11.25
C ASP A 147 -1.18 -9.16 10.66
N LEU A 148 -0.45 -9.89 11.53
CA LEU A 148 0.52 -10.90 11.11
C LEU A 148 -0.11 -12.07 10.36
N ILE A 149 -1.25 -12.58 10.83
CA ILE A 149 -1.95 -13.67 10.13
C ILE A 149 -2.45 -13.19 8.78
N GLY A 150 -3.00 -11.96 8.71
CA GLY A 150 -3.44 -11.37 7.45
C GLY A 150 -2.29 -11.27 6.45
N ALA A 151 -1.17 -10.68 6.86
CA ALA A 151 0.03 -10.56 6.05
C ALA A 151 0.58 -11.94 5.61
N GLY A 152 0.66 -12.90 6.53
CA GLY A 152 1.12 -14.25 6.26
C GLY A 152 0.23 -15.01 5.27
N LEU A 153 -1.09 -14.91 5.41
CA LEU A 153 -2.03 -15.48 4.45
C LEU A 153 -1.99 -14.78 3.09
N GLY A 154 -1.79 -13.47 3.06
CA GLY A 154 -1.59 -12.72 1.81
C GLY A 154 -0.37 -13.21 1.03
N ALA A 155 0.74 -13.47 1.73
CA ALA A 155 1.94 -14.06 1.13
C ALA A 155 1.69 -15.50 0.68
N PHE A 156 1.05 -16.33 1.52
CA PHE A 156 0.78 -17.73 1.23
C PHE A 156 -0.14 -17.92 0.02
N LEU A 157 -1.23 -17.15 -0.07
CA LEU A 157 -2.18 -17.22 -1.19
C LEU A 157 -1.57 -16.81 -2.53
N PHE A 158 -0.52 -15.98 -2.51
CA PHE A 158 0.16 -15.56 -3.72
C PHE A 158 1.24 -16.56 -4.17
N PHE A 159 1.68 -17.43 -3.25
CA PHE A 159 2.64 -18.49 -3.55
C PHE A 159 1.91 -19.65 -4.27
N PRO A 160 2.34 -20.04 -5.49
CA PRO A 160 1.85 -21.25 -6.14
C PRO A 160 2.44 -22.52 -5.50
#